data_AF-A0A2N5KKY2-F1
#
_entry.id   AF-A0A2N5KKY2-F1
#
_cell.length_a   1.000
_cell.length_b   1.000
_cell.length_c   1.000
_cell.angle_alpha   90.00
_cell.angle_beta   90.00
_cell.angle_gamma   90.00
#
_symmetry.space_group_name_H-M   'P 1'
#
loop_
_entity.id
_entity.type
_entity.pdbx_description
1 polymer ?
#
loop_
_entity_poly.entity_id
_entity_poly.type
_entity_poly.pdbx_seq_one_letter_code
_entity_poly.pdbx_strand_id
1 'polypeptide(L)'
;MYLATNYIHSYRGVAGVHSECRIRLYLPQEDQDAAVVICSALLDNPGTSATDAAEQIAAEIIQHFRLPSPPVWIEHHPQECTNGQEDTFELVVFTHYEVKDTLRGGILHQEIGQPARKQLDRASVEVLVGQEV
;
A
#
# COMPACT_ATOMS: atom_id res chain seq x y z
N MET A 1 0.14 16.78 6.91
CA MET A 1 0.49 16.01 5.71
C MET A 1 -0.03 16.73 4.47
N TYR A 2 0.52 16.46 3.29
CA TYR A 2 -0.05 16.88 2.01
C TYR A 2 -0.04 15.71 1.01
N LEU A 3 -1.03 15.63 0.13
CA LEU A 3 -1.08 14.61 -0.92
C LEU A 3 -0.01 14.92 -1.98
N ALA A 4 1.07 14.14 -1.98
CA ALA A 4 2.20 14.32 -2.88
C ALA A 4 1.94 13.68 -4.25
N THR A 5 1.29 12.51 -4.28
CA THR A 5 0.86 11.87 -5.54
C THR A 5 -0.34 10.96 -5.32
N ASN A 6 -1.13 10.79 -6.38
CA ASN A 6 -2.29 9.91 -6.47
C ASN A 6 -2.32 9.29 -7.87
N TYR A 7 -2.02 7.99 -7.99
CA TYR A 7 -1.91 7.33 -9.29
C TYR A 7 -2.31 5.85 -9.22
N ILE A 8 -2.54 5.24 -10.39
CA ILE A 8 -2.75 3.80 -10.53
C ILE A 8 -1.38 3.13 -10.68
N HIS A 9 -1.04 2.27 -9.73
CA HIS A 9 0.19 1.51 -9.70
C HIS A 9 -0.04 0.11 -10.27
N SER A 10 0.62 -0.17 -11.40
CA SER A 10 0.59 -1.49 -12.02
C SER A 10 1.67 -2.38 -11.42
N TYR A 11 1.31 -3.61 -11.08
CA TYR A 11 2.23 -4.62 -10.56
C TYR A 11 1.90 -5.99 -11.14
N ARG A 12 2.81 -6.94 -10.94
CA ARG A 12 2.62 -8.36 -11.29
C ARG A 12 3.02 -9.19 -10.09
N GLY A 13 2.05 -9.91 -9.54
CA GLY A 13 2.33 -10.89 -8.48
C GLY A 13 2.92 -12.18 -9.03
N VAL A 14 2.91 -13.24 -8.21
CA VAL A 14 3.61 -14.51 -8.47
C VAL A 14 3.19 -15.19 -9.79
N ALA A 15 1.93 -15.05 -10.20
CA ALA A 15 1.42 -15.65 -11.44
C ALA A 15 1.82 -14.86 -12.70
N GLY A 16 2.49 -13.71 -12.57
CA GLY A 16 2.86 -12.83 -13.69
C GLY A 16 1.68 -12.12 -14.34
N VAL A 17 0.45 -12.35 -13.87
CA VAL A 17 -0.76 -11.69 -14.34
C VAL A 17 -0.73 -10.22 -13.90
N HIS A 18 -1.16 -9.35 -14.81
CA HIS A 18 -1.22 -7.91 -14.56
C HIS A 18 -2.28 -7.58 -13.50
N SER A 19 -1.90 -6.70 -12.58
CA SER A 19 -2.73 -6.23 -11.49
C SER A 19 -2.52 -4.75 -11.23
N GLU A 20 -3.51 -4.09 -10.63
CA GLU A 20 -3.49 -2.66 -10.36
C GLU A 20 -4.04 -2.31 -8.98
N CYS A 21 -3.46 -1.30 -8.36
CA CYS A 21 -4.01 -0.65 -7.17
C CYS A 21 -3.88 0.86 -7.30
N ARG A 22 -4.62 1.63 -6.49
CA ARG A 22 -4.42 3.08 -6.41
C ARG A 22 -3.50 3.39 -5.25
N ILE A 23 -2.45 4.15 -5.51
CA ILE A 23 -1.52 4.65 -4.51
C ILE A 23 -1.78 6.12 -4.28
N ARG A 24 -2.04 6.48 -3.02
CA ARG A 24 -2.00 7.85 -2.53
C ARG A 24 -0.85 7.97 -1.54
N LEU A 25 0.14 8.78 -1.88
CA LEU A 25 1.29 9.06 -1.02
C LEU A 25 1.12 10.45 -0.41
N TYR A 26 1.12 10.50 0.91
CA TYR A 26 1.10 11.70 1.70
C TYR A 26 2.46 11.91 2.34
N LEU A 27 3.02 13.09 2.15
CA LEU A 27 4.28 13.47 2.76
C LEU A 27 4.05 14.46 3.90
N PRO A 28 4.90 14.44 4.93
CA PRO A 28 4.81 15.40 6.01
C PRO A 28 5.24 16.79 5.54
N GLN A 29 4.75 17.83 6.21
CA GLN A 29 5.20 19.20 5.93
C GLN A 29 6.60 19.46 6.50
N GLU A 30 6.97 18.74 7.55
CA GLU A 30 8.27 18.79 8.21
C GLU A 30 8.91 17.39 8.14
N ASP A 31 10.22 17.29 7.92
CA ASP A 31 10.94 16.04 7.66
C ASP A 31 10.99 15.04 8.84
N GLN A 32 10.29 15.30 9.95
CA GLN A 32 10.34 14.48 11.16
C GLN A 32 9.30 13.34 11.19
N ASP A 33 8.18 13.50 10.48
CA ASP A 33 7.11 12.49 10.47
C ASP A 33 7.30 11.48 9.34
N ALA A 34 6.76 10.26 9.51
CA ALA A 34 6.76 9.27 8.44
C ALA A 34 5.74 9.61 7.35
N ALA A 35 6.07 9.30 6.10
CA ALA A 35 5.10 9.34 5.00
C ALA A 35 3.93 8.37 5.26
N VAL A 36 2.74 8.71 4.78
CA VAL A 36 1.57 7.83 4.81
C VAL A 36 1.26 7.36 3.39
N VAL A 37 1.15 6.05 3.19
CA VAL A 37 0.76 5.45 1.91
C VAL A 37 -0.59 4.79 2.09
N ILE A 38 -1.58 5.22 1.31
CA ILE A 38 -2.86 4.51 1.20
C ILE A 38 -2.85 3.72 -0.11
N CYS A 39 -2.80 2.39 0.00
CA CYS A 39 -2.94 1.46 -1.10
C CYS A 39 -4.40 1.00 -1.18
N SER A 40 -5.12 1.49 -2.18
CA SER A 40 -6.53 1.15 -2.37
C SER A 40 -6.68 0.03 -3.41
N ALA A 41 -7.49 -0.98 -3.06
CA ALA A 41 -7.94 -1.97 -4.02
C ALA A 41 -8.74 -1.31 -5.16
N LEU A 42 -8.69 -1.93 -6.34
CA LEU A 42 -9.51 -1.56 -7.50
C LEU A 42 -10.39 -2.75 -7.86
N LEU A 43 -11.58 -2.46 -8.38
CA LEU A 43 -12.47 -3.48 -8.92
C LEU A 43 -11.80 -4.16 -10.13
N ASP A 44 -12.16 -5.42 -10.39
CA ASP A 44 -11.71 -6.19 -11.55
C ASP A 44 -10.19 -6.30 -11.68
N ASN A 45 -9.53 -6.74 -10.60
CA ASN A 45 -8.12 -7.06 -10.60
C ASN A 45 -7.92 -8.59 -10.77
N PRO A 46 -7.70 -9.12 -11.99
CA PRO A 46 -7.72 -10.55 -12.27
C PRO A 46 -6.46 -11.30 -11.80
N GLY A 47 -5.40 -10.56 -11.47
CA GLY A 47 -4.16 -11.12 -10.95
C GLY A 47 -4.14 -11.18 -9.42
N THR A 48 -2.96 -10.97 -8.84
CA THR A 48 -2.79 -10.98 -7.38
C THR A 48 -3.41 -9.74 -6.76
N SER A 49 -4.17 -9.90 -5.67
CA SER A 49 -4.78 -8.77 -4.96
C SER A 49 -3.71 -7.82 -4.39
N ALA A 50 -4.06 -6.56 -4.15
CA ALA A 50 -3.12 -5.59 -3.59
C ALA A 50 -2.69 -6.00 -2.17
N THR A 51 -3.61 -6.57 -1.39
CA THR A 51 -3.38 -7.15 -0.06
C THR A 51 -2.38 -8.31 -0.10
N ASP A 52 -2.50 -9.22 -1.06
CA ASP A 52 -1.58 -10.36 -1.19
C ASP A 52 -0.21 -9.97 -1.78
N ALA A 53 -0.13 -8.80 -2.43
CA ALA A 53 1.09 -8.25 -2.99
C ALA A 53 1.67 -7.11 -2.14
N ALA A 54 1.18 -6.92 -0.90
CA ALA A 54 1.53 -5.78 -0.07
C ALA A 54 3.04 -5.62 0.14
N GLU A 55 3.76 -6.73 0.38
CA GLU A 55 5.22 -6.73 0.56
C GLU A 55 5.96 -6.24 -0.70
N GLN A 56 5.48 -6.64 -1.88
CA GLN A 56 6.06 -6.24 -3.15
C GLN A 56 5.76 -4.77 -3.44
N ILE A 57 4.48 -4.38 -3.38
CA ILE A 57 4.06 -3.02 -3.70
C ILE A 57 4.73 -2.03 -2.72
N ALA A 58 4.77 -2.35 -1.42
CA ALA A 58 5.45 -1.49 -0.45
C ALA A 58 6.95 -1.35 -0.73
N ALA A 59 7.64 -2.42 -1.13
CA ALA A 59 9.04 -2.35 -1.55
C ALA A 59 9.23 -1.42 -2.75
N GLU A 60 8.38 -1.56 -3.78
CA GLU A 60 8.40 -0.75 -4.99
C GLU A 60 8.19 0.73 -4.68
N ILE A 61 7.19 1.08 -3.84
CA ILE A 61 6.91 2.46 -3.43
C ILE A 61 8.05 3.07 -2.62
N ILE A 62 8.59 2.33 -1.64
CA ILE A 62 9.71 2.81 -0.81
C ILE A 62 10.93 3.13 -1.69
N GLN A 63 11.27 2.24 -2.63
CA GLN A 63 12.40 2.46 -3.54
C GLN A 63 12.15 3.58 -4.54
N HIS A 64 10.96 3.62 -5.15
CA HIS A 64 10.61 4.60 -6.17
C HIS A 64 10.68 6.03 -5.64
N PHE A 65 10.08 6.27 -4.46
CA PHE A 65 10.05 7.59 -3.84
C PHE A 65 11.24 7.88 -2.91
N ARG A 66 12.14 6.90 -2.72
CA ARG A 66 13.30 7.01 -1.82
C ARG A 66 12.90 7.51 -0.43
N LEU A 67 11.86 6.90 0.14
CA LEU A 67 11.32 7.34 1.42
C LEU A 67 12.41 7.24 2.52
N PRO A 68 12.63 8.30 3.31
CA PRO A 68 13.75 8.37 4.26
C PRO A 68 13.55 7.47 5.48
N SER A 69 12.30 7.07 5.74
CA SER A 69 11.90 6.17 6.82
C SER A 69 10.80 5.23 6.32
N PRO A 70 10.57 4.10 7.03
CA PRO A 70 9.39 3.27 6.83
C PRO A 70 8.09 4.11 6.80
N PRO A 71 7.23 3.97 5.77
CA PRO A 71 5.96 4.66 5.74
C PRO A 71 4.93 3.99 6.66
N VAL A 72 3.94 4.77 7.08
CA VAL A 72 2.67 4.24 7.59
C VAL A 72 1.90 3.70 6.39
N TRP A 73 1.76 2.38 6.30
CA TRP A 73 1.07 1.71 5.20
C TRP A 73 -0.38 1.40 5.59
N ILE A 74 -1.32 1.86 4.77
CA ILE A 74 -2.75 1.66 4.96
C ILE A 74 -3.29 0.94 3.73
N GLU A 75 -3.84 -0.26 3.93
CA GLU A 75 -4.67 -0.91 2.92
C GLU A 75 -6.08 -0.34 3.01
N HIS A 76 -6.66 -0.02 1.86
CA HIS A 76 -8.01 0.51 1.75
C HIS A 76 -8.81 -0.35 0.78
N HIS A 77 -9.96 -0.85 1.23
CA HIS A 77 -10.92 -1.56 0.38
C HIS A 77 -12.16 -0.68 0.22
N PRO A 78 -12.30 -0.01 -0.93
CA PRO A 78 -13.48 0.79 -1.24
C PRO A 78 -14.75 -0.08 -1.24
N GLN A 79 -15.90 0.53 -0.99
CA GLN A 79 -17.22 -0.11 -1.02
C GLN A 79 -17.46 -0.95 -2.29
N GLU A 80 -16.96 -0.49 -3.43
CA GLU A 80 -17.09 -1.20 -4.71
C GLU A 80 -16.37 -2.56 -4.69
N CYS A 81 -15.32 -2.71 -3.86
CA CYS A 81 -14.55 -3.93 -3.70
C CYS A 81 -15.07 -4.84 -2.57
N THR A 82 -16.02 -4.38 -1.75
CA THR A 82 -16.51 -5.11 -0.56
C THR A 82 -17.94 -5.63 -0.73
N ASN A 83 -18.41 -5.84 -1.98
CA ASN A 83 -19.79 -6.22 -2.29
C ASN A 83 -20.84 -5.24 -1.74
N GLY A 84 -20.52 -3.93 -1.74
CA GLY A 84 -21.41 -2.89 -1.26
C GLY A 84 -21.39 -2.65 0.24
N GLN A 85 -20.47 -3.27 1.00
CA GLN A 85 -20.23 -2.90 2.40
C GLN A 85 -19.50 -1.55 2.49
N GLU A 86 -19.45 -0.93 3.66
CA GLU A 86 -18.71 0.32 3.85
C GLU A 86 -17.20 0.15 3.54
N ASP A 87 -16.53 1.26 3.21
CA ASP A 87 -15.08 1.29 3.04
C ASP A 87 -14.37 0.75 4.29
N THR A 88 -13.37 -0.09 4.10
CA THR A 88 -12.56 -0.63 5.19
C THR A 88 -11.10 -0.22 5.05
N PHE A 89 -10.45 0.01 6.19
CA PHE A 89 -9.05 0.39 6.26
C PHE A 89 -8.29 -0.53 7.20
N GLU A 90 -7.08 -0.90 6.83
CA GLU A 90 -6.19 -1.69 7.68
C GLU A 90 -4.80 -1.03 7.74
N LEU A 91 -4.32 -0.78 8.96
CA LEU A 91 -2.92 -0.48 9.19
C LEU A 91 -2.11 -1.74 8.98
N VAL A 92 -1.08 -1.64 8.15
CA VAL A 92 -0.14 -2.73 7.88
C VAL A 92 1.23 -2.39 8.44
N VAL A 93 1.77 -3.31 9.24
CA VAL A 93 3.12 -3.23 9.79
C VAL A 93 3.92 -4.42 9.27
N PHE A 94 5.07 -4.16 8.66
CA PHE A 94 5.92 -5.20 8.08
C PHE A 94 7.01 -5.62 9.07
N THR A 95 7.40 -6.90 9.06
CA THR A 95 8.42 -7.42 9.98
C THR A 95 9.82 -6.81 9.77
N HIS A 96 10.11 -6.32 8.55
CA HIS A 96 11.24 -5.46 8.23
C HIS A 96 10.91 -4.60 7.01
N TYR A 97 11.66 -3.53 6.80
CA TYR A 97 11.50 -2.62 5.66
C TYR A 97 12.71 -2.63 4.70
N GLU A 98 13.70 -3.49 4.97
CA GLU A 98 14.79 -3.76 4.03
C GLU A 98 14.21 -4.47 2.80
N VAL A 99 14.46 -3.91 1.61
CA VAL A 99 14.03 -4.51 0.34
C VAL A 99 14.98 -5.62 -0.05
N LYS A 100 14.44 -6.82 -0.30
CA LYS A 100 15.20 -8.02 -0.66
C LYS A 100 14.67 -8.62 -1.94
N ASP A 101 15.59 -9.15 -2.74
CA ASP A 101 15.25 -9.95 -3.90
C ASP A 101 14.77 -11.35 -3.46
N THR A 102 13.59 -11.74 -3.93
CA THR A 102 12.94 -13.02 -3.63
C THR A 102 12.52 -13.70 -4.93
N LEU A 103 12.78 -15.00 -5.05
CA LEU A 103 12.34 -15.78 -6.19
C LEU A 103 11.01 -16.48 -5.87
N ARG A 104 9.91 -16.05 -6.51
CA ARG A 104 8.60 -16.71 -6.41
C ARG A 104 8.09 -17.07 -7.80
N GLY A 105 7.59 -18.29 -7.99
CA GLY A 105 7.04 -18.72 -9.29
C GLY A 105 8.03 -18.66 -10.47
N GLY A 106 9.34 -18.63 -10.19
CA GLY A 106 10.40 -18.45 -11.21
C GLY A 106 10.64 -17.00 -11.65
N ILE A 107 9.98 -16.03 -11.02
CA ILE A 107 10.15 -14.60 -11.27
C ILE A 107 10.85 -13.97 -10.06
N LEU A 108 11.78 -13.04 -10.33
CA LEU A 108 12.45 -12.27 -9.30
C LEU A 108 11.54 -11.09 -8.88
N HIS A 109 11.19 -11.04 -7.61
CA HIS A 109 10.42 -9.96 -6.99
C HIS A 109 11.25 -9.25 -5.94
N GLN A 110 10.98 -7.96 -5.75
CA GLN A 110 11.53 -7.20 -4.62
C GLN A 110 10.44 -7.10 -3.56
N GLU A 111 10.73 -7.56 -2.34
CA GLU A 111 9.76 -7.64 -1.25
C GLU A 111 10.37 -7.11 0.05
N ILE A 112 9.52 -6.59 0.94
CA ILE A 112 9.86 -6.34 2.36
C ILE A 112 9.31 -7.46 3.26
N GLY A 113 9.39 -7.28 4.58
CA GLY A 113 8.97 -8.30 5.54
C GLY A 113 7.47 -8.60 5.46
N GLN A 114 7.04 -9.71 6.04
CA GLN A 114 5.64 -10.11 6.04
C GLN A 114 4.73 -9.09 6.76
N PRO A 115 3.49 -8.90 6.31
CA PRO A 115 2.55 -7.95 6.88
C PRO A 115 1.80 -8.51 8.10
N ALA A 116 1.66 -7.67 9.13
CA ALA A 116 0.66 -7.81 10.17
C ALA A 116 -0.39 -6.69 10.03
N ARG A 117 -1.67 -7.04 10.12
CA ARG A 117 -2.78 -6.11 9.87
C ARG A 117 -3.58 -5.81 11.12
N LYS A 118 -4.07 -4.57 11.22
CA LYS A 118 -5.01 -4.13 12.24
C LYS A 118 -6.03 -3.20 11.59
N GLN A 119 -7.31 -3.45 11.82
CA GLN A 119 -8.37 -2.55 11.35
C GLN A 119 -8.19 -1.13 11.90
N LEU A 120 -8.47 -0.17 11.04
CA LEU A 120 -8.60 1.24 11.35
C LEU A 120 -9.98 1.73 10.91
N ASP A 121 -10.56 2.64 11.68
CA ASP A 121 -11.70 3.42 11.22
C ASP A 121 -11.25 4.56 10.30
N ARG A 122 -12.19 5.05 9.48
CA ARG A 122 -11.98 6.16 8.56
C ARG A 122 -11.45 7.41 9.28
N ALA A 123 -12.03 7.76 10.43
CA ALA A 123 -11.67 8.97 11.16
C ALA A 123 -10.19 8.95 11.59
N SER A 124 -9.68 7.79 11.99
CA SER A 124 -8.27 7.61 12.33
C SER A 124 -7.35 7.82 11.12
N VAL A 125 -7.77 7.33 9.94
CA VAL A 125 -7.02 7.54 8.69
C VAL A 125 -7.01 9.02 8.31
N GLU A 126 -8.16 9.71 8.42
CA GLU A 126 -8.29 11.14 8.12
C GLU A 126 -7.44 12.00 9.07
N VAL A 127 -7.35 11.62 10.34
CA VAL A 127 -6.44 12.26 11.31
C VAL A 127 -4.98 12.07 10.89
N LEU A 128 -4.59 10.87 10.43
CA LEU A 128 -3.22 10.61 9.98
C LEU A 128 -2.83 11.44 8.75
N VAL A 129 -3.74 11.61 7.79
CA VAL A 129 -3.45 12.37 6.56
C VAL A 129 -3.87 13.85 6.64
N GLY A 130 -4.57 14.26 7.70
CA GLY A 130 -5.04 15.64 7.92
C GLY A 130 -6.12 16.12 6.95
N GLN A 131 -6.80 15.21 6.25
CA GLN A 131 -7.83 15.51 5.25
C GLN A 131 -8.75 14.29 5.02
N GLU A 132 -9.90 14.50 4.38
CA GLU A 132 -10.81 13.42 3.99
C GLU A 132 -10.15 12.45 2.98
N VAL A 133 -10.56 11.17 3.04
CA VAL A 133 -9.99 10.06 2.26
C VAL A 133 -11.00 9.26 1.46
#